data_AF-A0A552DKC5-F1
#
_entry.id   AF-A0A552DKC5-F1
#
_cell.length_a   1.000
_cell.length_b   1.000
_cell.length_c   1.000
_cell.angle_alpha   90.00
_cell.angle_beta   90.00
_cell.angle_gamma   90.00
#
_symmetry.space_group_name_H-M   'P 1'
#
loop_
_entity.id
_entity.type
_entity.pdbx_description
1 polymer ?
#
loop_
_entity_poly.entity_id
_entity_poly.type
_entity_poly.pdbx_seq_one_letter_code
_entity_poly.pdbx_strand_id
1 'polypeptide(L)' 'MIIVSDTSPINNLAAINQLCLLQQLYEIVFIPEAVYRELTEPDFPVAGSIEAQTLDWIQTRTVTNRTVMEALES' A
#
# COMPACT_ATOMS: atom_id res chain seq x y z
N MET A 1 7.76 9.30 12.51
CA MET A 1 7.89 9.42 11.04
C MET A 1 6.69 8.72 10.42
N ILE A 2 6.05 9.29 9.40
CA ILE A 2 4.91 8.64 8.71
C ILE A 2 5.46 8.04 7.43
N ILE A 3 5.24 6.74 7.22
CA ILE A 3 5.68 6.03 6.02
C ILE A 3 4.46 5.69 5.20
N VAL A 4 4.45 6.17 3.96
CA VAL A 4 3.39 5.91 2.98
C VAL A 4 3.99 5.07 1.86
N SER A 5 3.41 3.91 1.59
CA SER A 5 3.87 3.03 0.51
C SER A 5 2.89 3.07 -0.66
N ASP A 6 3.48 3.03 -1.85
CA ASP A 6 2.77 2.80 -3.12
C ASP A 6 2.53 1.30 -3.35
N THR A 7 1.77 0.95 -4.39
CA THR A 7 1.45 -0.42 -4.80
C THR A 7 2.69 -1.20 -5.22
N SER A 8 3.57 -0.58 -6.01
CA SER A 8 4.75 -1.27 -6.58
C SER A 8 5.70 -1.86 -5.51
N PRO A 9 6.11 -1.13 -4.46
CA PRO A 9 6.91 -1.71 -3.38
C PRO A 9 6.22 -2.88 -2.67
N ILE A 10 4.92 -2.79 -2.42
CA ILE A 10 4.16 -3.85 -1.72
C ILE A 10 4.08 -5.09 -2.59
N ASN A 11 3.65 -4.94 -3.84
CA ASN A 11 3.50 -6.04 -4.79
C ASN A 11 4.85 -6.74 -5.04
N ASN A 12 5.92 -5.97 -5.32
CA ASN A 12 7.22 -6.54 -5.61
C ASN A 12 7.82 -7.29 -4.42
N LEU A 13 7.69 -6.76 -3.20
CA LEU A 13 8.18 -7.42 -2.00
C LEU A 13 7.34 -8.65 -1.65
N ALA A 14 6.02 -8.59 -1.80
CA ALA A 14 5.15 -9.73 -1.59
C ALA A 14 5.42 -10.85 -2.60
N ALA A 15 5.65 -10.51 -3.87
CA ALA A 15 5.95 -11.48 -4.93
C ALA A 15 7.22 -12.31 -4.66
N ILE A 16 8.16 -11.76 -3.90
CA ILE A 16 9.39 -12.46 -3.48
C ILE A 16 9.37 -12.92 -2.02
N ASN A 17 8.21 -12.88 -1.35
CA ASN A 17 8.03 -13.25 0.07
C ASN A 17 8.90 -12.43 1.05
N GLN A 18 9.16 -11.16 0.74
CA GLN A 18 9.97 -10.25 1.56
C GLN A 18 9.17 -9.05 2.10
N LEU A 19 7.83 -9.11 2.09
CA LEU A 19 6.99 -8.01 2.56
C LEU A 19 7.24 -7.67 4.05
N CYS A 20 7.66 -8.64 4.86
CA CYS A 20 8.01 -8.44 6.27
C CYS A 20 9.16 -7.43 6.48
N LEU A 21 9.99 -7.16 5.48
CA LEU A 21 11.04 -6.13 5.57
C LEU A 21 10.44 -4.75 5.86
N LEU A 22 9.27 -4.44 5.30
CA LEU A 22 8.59 -3.18 5.58
C LEU A 22 8.20 -3.07 7.06
N GLN A 23 7.71 -4.15 7.64
CA GLN A 23 7.36 -4.21 9.06
C GLN A 23 8.61 -4.02 9.94
N GLN A 24 9.73 -4.66 9.60
CA GLN A 24 10.98 -4.56 10.35
C GLN A 24 11.59 -3.16 10.33
N LEU A 25 11.41 -2.43 9.22
CA LEU A 25 11.96 -1.08 9.06
C LEU A 25 11.09 0.00 9.69
N TYR A 26 9.76 -0.17 9.67
CA TYR A 26 8.83 0.94 9.92
C TYR A 26 7.77 0.67 10.99
N GLU A 27 7.65 -0.56 11.48
CA GLU A 27 6.62 -1.07 12.40
C GLU A 27 5.19 -0.99 11.84
N ILE A 28 4.79 0.16 11.29
CA ILE A 28 3.51 0.44 10.64
C ILE A 28 3.78 1.10 9.29
N VAL A 29 3.08 0.62 8.26
CA VAL A 29 3.06 1.22 6.93
C VAL A 29 1.65 1.69 6.62
N PHE A 30 1.53 2.96 6.22
CA PHE A 30 0.25 3.48 5.75
C PHE A 30 0.15 3.35 4.23
N ILE A 31 -1.02 2.95 3.74
CA ILE A 31 -1.30 2.92 2.31
C ILE A 31 -2.50 3.80 2.00
N PRO A 32 -2.48 4.59 0.91
CA PRO A 32 -3.68 5.26 0.43
C PRO A 32 -4.77 4.26 0.05
N GLU A 33 -6.03 4.68 0.17
CA GLU A 33 -7.19 3.92 -0.34
C GLU A 33 -7.02 3.49 -1.81
N ALA A 34 -6.44 4.34 -2.66
CA ALA A 34 -6.18 4.00 -4.06
C ALA A 34 -5.19 2.82 -4.22
N VAL A 35 -4.14 2.79 -3.40
CA VAL A 35 -3.14 1.69 -3.38
C VAL A 35 -3.78 0.39 -2.88
N TYR A 36 -4.63 0.48 -1.85
CA TYR A 36 -5.39 -0.69 -1.39
C TYR A 36 -6.22 -1.28 -2.53
N ARG A 37 -6.98 -0.45 -3.26
CA ARG A 37 -7.79 -0.90 -4.40
C ARG A 37 -6.96 -1.48 -5.54
N GLU A 38 -5.83 -0.88 -5.86
CA GLU A 38 -4.92 -1.42 -6.89
C GLU A 38 -4.41 -2.83 -6.54
N LEU A 39 -4.25 -3.14 -5.24
CA LEU A 39 -3.86 -4.47 -4.76
C LEU A 39 -5.04 -5.46 -4.69
N THR A 40 -6.27 -5.01 -4.40
CA THR A 40 -7.40 -5.89 -4.06
C THR A 40 -8.47 -6.02 -5.14
N GLU A 41 -8.60 -5.05 -6.03
CA GLU A 41 -9.63 -5.00 -7.09
C GLU A 41 -9.19 -5.39 -8.52
N PRO A 42 -7.95 -5.80 -8.85
CA PRO A 42 -7.63 -6.20 -10.21
C PRO A 42 -8.25 -7.55 -10.60
N ASP A 43 -8.57 -7.72 -11.89
CA ASP A 43 -9.09 -8.98 -12.48
C ASP A 43 -8.05 -10.13 -12.54
N PHE A 44 -6.88 -9.93 -11.95
CA PHE A 44 -5.78 -10.88 -11.93
C PHE A 44 -5.12 -10.95 -10.54
N PRO A 45 -4.47 -12.07 -10.18
CA PRO A 45 -3.80 -12.20 -8.90
C PRO A 45 -2.66 -11.18 -8.76
N VAL A 46 -2.71 -10.36 -7.70
CA VAL A 46 -1.63 -9.45 -7.31
C VAL A 46 -1.03 -9.91 -5.98
N ALA A 47 0.29 -9.94 -5.90
CA ALA A 47 0.98 -10.27 -4.66
C ALA A 47 0.79 -9.14 -3.65
N GLY A 48 0.64 -9.47 -2.38
CA GLY A 48 0.39 -8.46 -1.34
C GLY A 48 -1.08 -8.12 -1.15
N SER A 49 -1.98 -8.64 -1.99
CA SER A 49 -3.43 -8.44 -1.88
C SER A 49 -3.99 -8.98 -0.55
N ILE A 50 -3.60 -10.20 -0.18
CA ILE A 50 -4.05 -10.83 1.07
C ILE A 50 -3.42 -10.11 2.26
N GLU A 51 -2.13 -9.81 2.16
CA GLU A 51 -1.36 -9.17 3.21
C GLU A 51 -1.88 -7.75 3.52
N ALA A 52 -2.20 -6.96 2.49
CA ALA A 52 -2.81 -5.64 2.66
C ALA A 52 -4.19 -5.68 3.35
N GLN A 53 -4.89 -6.82 3.31
CA GLN A 53 -6.20 -7.02 3.94
C GLN A 53 -6.11 -7.62 5.34
N THR A 54 -5.04 -8.35 5.65
CA THR A 54 -4.96 -9.21 6.84
C THR A 54 -3.88 -8.81 7.83
N LEU A 55 -2.87 -8.03 7.42
CA LEU A 55 -1.79 -7.62 8.30
C LEU A 55 -2.10 -6.29 8.98
N ASP A 56 -2.24 -6.32 10.31
CA ASP A 56 -2.59 -5.16 11.15
C ASP A 56 -1.61 -3.97 11.05
N TRP A 57 -0.37 -4.24 10.63
CA TRP A 57 0.66 -3.23 10.46
C TRP A 57 0.60 -2.50 9.11
N ILE A 58 -0.23 -2.98 8.17
CA ILE A 58 -0.57 -2.26 6.95
C ILE A 58 -1.90 -1.55 7.18
N GLN A 59 -1.87 -0.22 7.22
CA GLN A 59 -3.04 0.58 7.56
C GLN A 59 -3.48 1.45 6.41
N THR A 60 -4.68 1.18 5.89
CA THR A 60 -5.29 2.01 4.86
C THR A 60 -5.71 3.37 5.41
N ARG A 61 -5.35 4.45 4.71
CA ARG A 61 -5.76 5.81 5.04
C ARG A 61 -6.37 6.52 3.85
N THR A 62 -7.46 7.21 4.12
CA THR A 62 -8.10 8.10 3.14
C THR A 62 -7.27 9.36 2.98
N VAL A 63 -6.89 9.68 1.74
CA VAL A 63 -6.23 10.95 1.41
C VAL A 63 -7.31 12.04 1.35
N THR A 64 -7.30 12.96 2.31
CA THR A 64 -8.31 14.03 2.42
C THR A 64 -7.91 15.32 1.71
N ASN A 65 -6.63 15.49 1.36
CA ASN A 65 -6.13 16.71 0.72
C ASN A 65 -6.27 16.63 -0.81
N ARG A 66 -7.51 16.84 -1.29
CA ARG A 66 -7.86 16.81 -2.73
C ARG A 66 -7.11 17.85 -3.56
N THR A 67 -6.76 18.99 -2.97
CA THR A 67 -6.10 20.10 -3.68
C THR A 67 -4.72 19.72 -4.22
N VAL A 68 -4.00 18.82 -3.54
CA VAL A 68 -2.69 18.32 -4.01
C VAL A 68 -2.85 17.20 -5.03
N MET A 69 -3.91 16.40 -4.94
CA MET A 69 -4.20 15.35 -5.93
C MET A 69 -4.48 15.95 -7.30
N GLU A 70 -5.32 17.00 -7.36
CA GLU A 70 -5.64 17.71 -8.61
C GLU A 70 -4.42 18.39 -9.25
N ALA A 71 -3.43 18.79 -8.45
CA ALA A 71 -2.21 19.45 -8.93
C ALA A 71 -1.12 18.47 -9.43
N LEU A 72 -1.25 17.17 -9.13
CA LEU A 72 -0.31 16.12 -9.56
C LEU A 72 -0.83 15.31 -10.75
N GLU A 73 -2.10 15.47 -11.12
CA GLU A 73 -2.72 14.86 -12.31
C GLU A 73 -2.56 15.73 -13.59
N SER A 74 -1.94 16.92 -13.48
CA SER A 74 -1.62 17.84 -14.60
C SER A 74 -0.17 17.77 -15.04
#